data_AF-A0A956MN07-F1
#
_entry.id   AF-A0A956MN07-F1
#
_cell.length_a   1.000
_cell.length_b   1.000
_cell.length_c   1.000
_cell.angle_alpha   90.00
_cell.angle_beta   90.00
_cell.angle_gamma   90.00
#
_symmetry.space_group_name_H-M   'P 1'
#
loop_
_entity.id
_entity.type
_entity.pdbx_description
1 polymer ?
#
loop_
_entity_poly.entity_id
_entity_poly.type
_entity_poly.pdbx_seq_one_letter_code
_entity_poly.pdbx_strand_id
1 'polypeptide(L)'
;MTPFTTFMLILSLFQTGQQSKKNEHFYNKIAHHLVGSWQARAWSGDLHETWTIGTDSWLIQQAFYFEKTDTSYRAHSKIERVKDDLILFTVIKDSTPKIFKATNVQPDSIVFENRDYKNPYKVVYFFDDENHYRRTITGFEQDSLVSYTFNFKKVVP
;
A
#
# COMPACT_ATOMS: atom_id res chain seq x y z
N MET A 1 49.79 -19.71 36.97
CA MET A 1 48.71 -19.03 37.72
C MET A 1 48.49 -17.66 37.09
N THR A 2 47.42 -17.53 36.30
CA THR A 2 46.74 -16.27 35.98
C THR A 2 45.27 -16.63 35.73
N PRO A 3 44.29 -15.84 36.25
CA PRO A 3 42.92 -16.30 36.37
C PRO A 3 42.04 -15.89 35.18
N PHE A 4 41.05 -16.74 34.93
CA PHE A 4 39.68 -16.43 34.50
C PHE A 4 39.41 -15.01 33.98
N THR A 5 38.96 -14.93 32.72
CA THR A 5 38.04 -13.88 32.29
C THR A 5 36.97 -14.50 31.39
N THR A 6 36.03 -15.19 32.04
CA THR A 6 34.71 -15.47 31.46
C THR A 6 33.88 -14.20 31.63
N PHE A 7 33.67 -13.42 30.57
CA PHE A 7 32.77 -12.26 30.62
C PHE A 7 31.75 -12.32 29.48
N MET A 8 30.51 -12.61 29.87
CA MET A 8 29.24 -12.31 29.23
C MET A 8 29.13 -12.40 27.69
N LEU A 9 28.63 -13.54 27.20
CA LEU A 9 27.88 -13.62 25.96
C LEU A 9 26.37 -13.63 26.32
N ILE A 10 25.82 -12.47 26.69
CA ILE A 10 24.40 -12.33 27.08
C ILE A 10 23.66 -11.50 26.02
N LEU A 11 22.60 -12.12 25.48
CA LEU A 11 21.41 -11.55 24.83
C LEU A 11 21.63 -10.57 23.66
N SER A 12 21.73 -11.11 22.44
CA SER A 12 21.39 -10.36 21.22
C SER A 12 20.28 -11.02 20.37
N LEU A 13 19.54 -11.98 20.94
CA LEU A 13 18.45 -12.68 20.24
C LEU A 13 17.06 -12.01 20.35
N PHE A 14 16.92 -10.88 21.06
CA PHE A 14 15.60 -10.28 21.32
C PHE A 14 15.11 -9.25 20.29
N GLN A 15 15.92 -8.85 19.30
CA GLN A 15 15.53 -7.75 18.40
C GLN A 15 14.62 -8.19 17.24
N THR A 16 14.65 -9.46 16.82
CA THR A 16 13.89 -9.93 15.65
C THR A 16 12.38 -10.07 15.93
N GLY A 17 11.97 -10.35 17.17
CA GLY A 17 10.57 -10.57 17.52
C GLY A 17 9.71 -9.30 17.61
N GLN A 18 10.29 -8.15 17.95
CA GLN A 18 9.54 -6.89 18.10
C GLN A 18 9.12 -6.30 16.75
N GLN A 19 9.98 -6.39 15.74
CA GLN A 19 9.70 -5.86 14.40
C GLN A 19 8.57 -6.63 13.70
N SER A 20 8.58 -7.97 13.78
CA SER A 20 7.53 -8.82 13.20
C SER A 20 6.15 -8.54 13.80
N LYS A 21 6.04 -8.40 15.13
CA LYS A 21 4.75 -8.12 15.80
C LYS A 21 4.22 -6.73 15.47
N LYS A 22 5.11 -5.73 15.38
CA LYS A 22 4.76 -4.37 14.98
C LYS A 22 4.15 -4.36 13.57
N ASN A 23 4.81 -5.04 12.63
CA ASN A 23 4.36 -5.13 11.24
C ASN A 23 3.02 -5.87 11.08
N GLU A 24 2.80 -6.94 11.85
CA GLU A 24 1.51 -7.66 11.88
C GLU A 24 0.36 -6.76 12.35
N HIS A 25 0.57 -6.03 13.45
CA HIS A 25 -0.41 -5.09 13.97
C HIS A 25 -0.76 -4.00 12.93
N PHE A 26 0.25 -3.45 12.25
CA PHE A 26 0.02 -2.45 11.20
C PHE A 26 -0.72 -3.02 9.99
N TYR A 27 -0.40 -4.25 9.58
CA TYR A 27 -1.07 -4.91 8.47
C TYR A 27 -2.57 -5.06 8.72
N ASN A 28 -2.93 -5.57 9.91
CA ASN A 28 -4.32 -5.76 10.30
C ASN A 28 -5.08 -4.42 10.32
N LYS A 29 -4.42 -3.35 10.75
CA LYS A 29 -5.01 -2.00 10.72
C LYS A 29 -5.24 -1.50 9.29
N ILE A 30 -4.27 -1.67 8.39
CA ILE A 30 -4.42 -1.30 6.98
C ILE A 30 -5.56 -2.10 6.34
N ALA A 31 -5.61 -3.41 6.59
CA ALA A 31 -6.68 -4.27 6.11
C ALA A 31 -8.06 -3.80 6.58
N HIS A 32 -8.19 -3.43 7.85
CA HIS A 32 -9.42 -2.90 8.41
C HIS A 32 -9.89 -1.61 7.70
N HIS A 33 -8.97 -0.70 7.38
CA HIS A 33 -9.30 0.53 6.67
C HIS A 33 -9.60 0.33 5.18
N LEU A 34 -8.93 -0.60 4.50
CA LEU A 34 -9.06 -0.76 3.05
C LEU A 34 -10.19 -1.70 2.62
N VAL A 35 -10.44 -2.79 3.35
CA VAL A 35 -11.40 -3.81 2.91
C VAL A 35 -12.79 -3.20 2.72
N GLY A 36 -13.37 -3.46 1.55
CA GLY A 36 -14.67 -2.92 1.13
C GLY A 36 -14.68 -2.43 -0.31
N SER A 37 -15.82 -1.87 -0.70
CA SER A 37 -16.02 -1.22 -2.00
C SER A 37 -15.97 0.29 -1.86
N TRP A 38 -15.39 0.96 -2.84
CA TRP A 38 -15.04 2.37 -2.78
C TRP A 38 -15.29 3.05 -4.11
N GLN A 39 -15.64 4.33 -4.07
CA GLN A 39 -15.79 5.17 -5.25
C GLN A 39 -15.08 6.52 -5.07
N ALA A 40 -14.43 7.01 -6.11
CA ALA A 40 -13.86 8.35 -6.18
C ALA A 40 -14.14 8.98 -7.55
N ARG A 41 -14.25 10.31 -7.61
CA ARG A 41 -14.20 11.04 -8.88
C ARG A 41 -12.77 11.14 -9.37
N ALA A 42 -12.57 10.94 -10.67
CA ALA A 42 -11.27 11.04 -11.32
C ALA A 42 -11.43 11.65 -12.71
N TRP A 43 -10.73 12.76 -12.97
CA TRP A 43 -10.83 13.48 -14.25
C TRP A 43 -12.30 13.73 -14.66
N SER A 44 -12.75 13.10 -15.76
CA SER A 44 -14.09 13.20 -16.34
C SER A 44 -15.04 12.07 -15.90
N GLY A 45 -14.60 11.14 -15.05
CA GLY A 45 -15.32 9.91 -14.73
C GLY A 45 -15.21 9.46 -13.27
N ASP A 46 -15.51 8.18 -13.06
CA ASP A 46 -15.59 7.55 -11.75
C ASP A 46 -14.61 6.37 -11.64
N LEU A 47 -13.87 6.33 -10.54
CA LEU A 47 -13.07 5.19 -10.11
C LEU A 47 -13.86 4.37 -9.11
N HIS A 48 -13.98 3.08 -9.39
CA HIS A 48 -14.57 2.10 -8.48
C HIS A 48 -13.51 1.10 -8.08
N GLU A 49 -13.40 0.83 -6.79
CA GLU A 49 -12.40 -0.09 -6.25
C GLU A 49 -13.00 -1.04 -5.24
N THR A 50 -12.57 -2.29 -5.28
CA THR A 50 -12.89 -3.27 -4.25
C THR A 50 -11.60 -3.84 -3.69
N TRP A 51 -11.49 -3.82 -2.37
CA TRP A 51 -10.41 -4.43 -1.62
C TRP A 51 -10.93 -5.64 -0.86
N THR A 52 -10.28 -6.79 -1.03
CA THR A 52 -10.59 -8.04 -0.35
C THR A 52 -9.35 -8.64 0.30
N ILE A 53 -9.57 -9.54 1.26
CA ILE A 53 -8.49 -10.37 1.83
C ILE A 53 -8.41 -11.65 0.99
N GLY A 54 -7.24 -11.91 0.41
CA GLY A 54 -6.91 -13.13 -0.31
C GLY A 54 -6.56 -14.30 0.61
N THR A 55 -6.23 -15.44 0.01
CA THR A 55 -5.95 -16.71 0.70
C THR A 55 -4.79 -16.63 1.69
N ASP A 56 -3.75 -15.88 1.37
CA ASP A 56 -2.55 -15.71 2.18
C ASP A 56 -2.60 -14.42 3.02
N SER A 57 -3.82 -14.02 3.39
CA SER A 57 -4.15 -12.77 4.06
C SER A 57 -3.79 -11.50 3.29
N TRP A 58 -3.28 -11.59 2.05
CA TRP A 58 -2.93 -10.44 1.20
C TRP A 58 -4.13 -9.54 0.91
N LEU A 59 -3.92 -8.23 0.80
CA LEU A 59 -4.96 -7.34 0.32
C LEU A 59 -4.94 -7.31 -1.20
N ILE A 60 -6.06 -7.68 -1.81
CA ILE A 60 -6.24 -7.71 -3.25
C ILE A 60 -7.18 -6.57 -3.63
N GLN A 61 -6.74 -5.74 -4.56
CA GLN A 61 -7.52 -4.65 -5.13
C GLN A 61 -7.94 -5.00 -6.56
N GLN A 62 -9.19 -4.73 -6.88
CA GLN A 62 -9.68 -4.60 -8.25
C GLN A 62 -10.19 -3.17 -8.43
N ALA A 63 -9.74 -2.49 -9.48
CA ALA A 63 -10.10 -1.13 -9.78
C ALA A 63 -10.60 -0.98 -11.21
N PHE A 64 -11.64 -0.18 -11.39
CA PHE A 64 -12.27 0.13 -12.67
C PHE A 64 -12.42 1.64 -12.80
N TYR A 65 -12.03 2.17 -13.95
CA TYR A 65 -12.34 3.54 -14.34
C TYR A 65 -13.41 3.54 -15.42
N PHE A 66 -14.50 4.27 -15.15
CA PHE A 66 -15.59 4.47 -16.09
C PHE A 66 -15.59 5.90 -16.56
N GLU A 67 -15.50 6.08 -17.88
CA GLU A 67 -15.70 7.37 -18.52
C GLU A 67 -17.04 7.32 -19.25
N LYS A 68 -18.03 8.08 -18.75
CA LYS A 68 -19.42 8.00 -19.22
C LYS A 68 -19.99 6.58 -19.07
N THR A 69 -20.37 5.90 -20.16
CA THR A 69 -21.02 4.57 -20.15
C THR A 69 -20.10 3.41 -20.53
N ASP A 70 -18.82 3.65 -20.81
CA ASP A 70 -17.88 2.60 -21.22
C ASP A 70 -16.80 2.34 -20.14
N THR A 71 -16.40 1.09 -19.99
CA THR A 71 -15.31 0.71 -19.08
C THR A 71 -13.99 1.01 -19.77
N SER A 72 -13.31 2.06 -19.31
CA SER A 72 -12.13 2.58 -20.02
C SER A 72 -10.83 1.93 -19.52
N TYR A 73 -10.71 1.66 -18.21
CA TYR A 73 -9.50 1.02 -17.65
C TYR A 73 -9.79 0.06 -16.50
N ARG A 74 -8.96 -0.98 -16.37
CA ARG A 74 -8.92 -1.92 -15.26
C ARG A 74 -7.52 -1.97 -14.66
N ALA A 75 -7.44 -2.01 -13.34
CA ALA A 75 -6.21 -2.28 -12.62
C ALA A 75 -6.42 -3.35 -11.54
N HIS A 76 -5.36 -4.09 -11.27
CA HIS A 76 -5.28 -5.05 -10.18
C HIS A 76 -4.08 -4.70 -9.33
N SER A 77 -4.25 -4.63 -8.01
CA SER A 77 -3.13 -4.43 -7.10
C SER A 77 -3.15 -5.46 -5.98
N LYS A 78 -1.98 -5.69 -5.39
CA LYS A 78 -1.81 -6.54 -4.22
C LYS A 78 -0.92 -5.82 -3.21
N ILE A 79 -1.35 -5.73 -1.96
CA ILE A 79 -0.48 -5.39 -0.84
C ILE A 79 -0.16 -6.69 -0.10
N GLU A 80 1.12 -7.03 -0.06
CA GLU A 80 1.62 -8.26 0.54
C GLU A 80 2.76 -7.95 1.51
N ARG A 81 2.84 -8.75 2.58
CA ARG A 81 4.00 -8.77 3.46
C ARG A 81 5.05 -9.73 2.93
N VAL A 82 6.23 -9.21 2.61
CA VAL A 82 7.41 -10.01 2.24
C VAL A 82 8.46 -9.83 3.33
N LYS A 83 8.64 -10.86 4.16
CA LYS A 83 9.44 -10.79 5.40
C LYS A 83 8.95 -9.66 6.33
N ASP A 84 9.73 -8.61 6.49
CA ASP A 84 9.43 -7.45 7.33
C ASP A 84 8.96 -6.23 6.52
N ASP A 85 8.83 -6.37 5.20
CA ASP A 85 8.43 -5.29 4.31
C ASP A 85 6.99 -5.45 3.85
N LEU A 86 6.31 -4.33 3.65
CA LEU A 86 5.05 -4.25 2.92
C LEU A 86 5.34 -3.84 1.48
N ILE A 87 4.84 -4.62 0.54
CA ILE A 87 5.07 -4.44 -0.89
C ILE A 87 3.72 -4.22 -1.58
N LEU A 88 3.63 -3.15 -2.36
CA LEU A 88 2.52 -2.89 -3.28
C LEU A 88 2.93 -3.34 -4.68
N PHE A 89 2.20 -4.31 -5.21
CA PHE A 89 2.24 -4.71 -6.61
C PHE A 89 1.05 -4.10 -7.32
N THR A 90 1.24 -3.48 -8.48
CA THR A 90 0.12 -2.93 -9.26
C THR A 90 0.30 -3.24 -10.75
N VAL A 91 -0.79 -3.67 -11.39
CA VAL A 91 -0.88 -4.00 -12.80
C VAL A 91 -2.01 -3.18 -13.39
N ILE A 92 -1.70 -2.34 -14.37
CA ILE A 92 -2.69 -1.52 -15.09
C ILE A 92 -2.82 -2.09 -16.51
N LYS A 93 -4.04 -2.47 -16.92
CA LYS A 93 -4.34 -2.94 -18.29
C LYS A 93 -3.28 -3.93 -18.84
N ASP A 94 -3.01 -4.97 -18.07
CA ASP A 94 -2.08 -6.07 -18.40
C ASP A 94 -0.62 -5.66 -18.67
N SER A 95 -0.22 -4.48 -18.18
CA SER A 95 1.19 -4.04 -18.24
C SER A 95 2.08 -4.81 -17.27
N THR A 96 3.40 -4.64 -17.42
CA THR A 96 4.37 -5.15 -16.45
C THR A 96 4.05 -4.63 -15.05
N PRO A 97 3.99 -5.50 -14.02
CA PRO A 97 3.71 -5.07 -12.66
C PRO A 97 4.72 -4.02 -12.20
N LYS A 98 4.22 -2.91 -11.66
CA LYS A 98 5.04 -1.97 -10.90
C LYS A 98 5.06 -2.39 -9.43
N ILE A 99 6.25 -2.41 -8.84
CA ILE A 99 6.48 -2.88 -7.47
C ILE A 99 6.99 -1.71 -6.63
N PHE A 100 6.37 -1.46 -5.49
CA PHE A 100 6.74 -0.40 -4.56
C PHE A 100 6.92 -0.96 -3.16
N LYS A 101 7.97 -0.52 -2.46
CA LYS A 101 8.21 -0.88 -1.06
C LYS A 101 7.64 0.20 -0.15
N ALA A 102 7.02 -0.19 0.95
CA ALA A 102 6.60 0.76 1.98
C ALA A 102 7.84 1.40 2.62
N THR A 103 7.90 2.74 2.59
CA THR A 103 8.99 3.52 3.21
C THR A 103 8.54 4.19 4.51
N ASN A 104 7.23 4.36 4.70
CA ASN A 104 6.65 4.90 5.92
C ASN A 104 5.28 4.27 6.16
N VAL A 105 5.04 3.81 7.39
CA VAL A 105 3.79 3.21 7.84
C VAL A 105 3.40 3.87 9.15
N GLN A 106 2.27 4.54 9.15
CA GLN A 106 1.72 5.27 10.29
C GLN A 106 0.30 4.76 10.59
N PRO A 107 -0.28 5.12 11.74
CA PRO A 107 -1.62 4.68 12.09
C PRO A 107 -2.70 5.06 11.07
N ASP A 108 -2.53 6.16 10.34
CA ASP A 108 -3.50 6.75 9.41
C ASP A 108 -2.98 6.81 7.98
N SER A 109 -1.77 6.31 7.70
CA SER A 109 -1.19 6.44 6.37
C SER A 109 -0.12 5.41 6.05
N ILE A 110 0.05 5.13 4.77
CA ILE A 110 1.14 4.31 4.24
C ILE A 110 1.70 4.94 2.97
N VAL A 111 3.02 5.01 2.90
CA VAL A 111 3.77 5.54 1.76
C VAL A 111 4.54 4.39 1.11
N PHE A 112 4.25 4.16 -0.17
CA PHE A 112 4.96 3.22 -1.02
C PHE A 112 5.81 3.99 -2.04
N GLU A 113 7.09 3.63 -2.16
CA GLU A 113 8.01 4.25 -3.14
C GLU A 113 8.79 3.22 -3.95
N ASN A 114 9.11 3.59 -5.18
CA ASN A 114 10.15 2.99 -6.00
C ASN A 114 10.74 4.07 -6.91
N ARG A 115 12.00 4.46 -6.64
CA ARG A 115 12.70 5.55 -7.34
C ARG A 115 13.21 5.15 -8.73
N ASP A 116 13.16 3.86 -9.08
CA ASP A 116 13.50 3.38 -10.42
C ASP A 116 12.42 3.72 -11.44
N TYR A 117 11.20 4.04 -10.99
CA TYR A 117 10.12 4.50 -11.84
C TYR A 117 10.07 6.02 -11.92
N LYS A 118 9.74 6.56 -13.11
CA LYS A 118 9.41 7.99 -13.27
C LYS A 118 7.96 8.29 -12.91
N ASN A 119 7.01 7.50 -13.43
CA ASN A 119 5.58 7.71 -13.19
C ASN A 119 4.82 6.38 -12.99
N PRO A 120 4.10 6.19 -11.88
CA PRO A 120 4.37 6.85 -10.59
C PRO A 120 5.64 6.29 -9.94
N TYR A 121 6.31 7.10 -9.13
CA TYR A 121 7.39 6.65 -8.24
C TYR A 121 6.95 6.55 -6.78
N LYS A 122 5.81 7.17 -6.43
CA LYS A 122 5.27 7.19 -5.08
C LYS A 122 3.75 7.05 -5.08
N VAL A 123 3.25 6.23 -4.18
CA VAL A 123 1.81 6.05 -3.90
C VAL A 123 1.60 6.19 -2.40
N VAL A 124 0.69 7.07 -2.01
CA VAL A 124 0.34 7.31 -0.61
C VAL A 124 -1.13 6.97 -0.40
N TYR A 125 -1.41 6.19 0.63
CA TYR A 125 -2.76 6.04 1.17
C TYR A 125 -2.84 6.79 2.49
N PHE A 126 -3.90 7.56 2.67
CA PHE A 126 -4.23 8.24 3.92
C PHE A 126 -5.67 7.85 4.29
N PHE A 127 -5.88 7.35 5.49
CA PHE A 127 -7.16 6.87 6.01
C PHE A 127 -7.77 7.95 6.88
N ASP A 128 -8.69 8.74 6.32
CA ASP A 128 -9.34 9.84 7.03
C ASP A 128 -10.31 9.30 8.09
N ASP A 129 -11.10 8.28 7.74
CA ASP A 129 -11.97 7.53 8.65
C ASP A 129 -12.32 6.14 8.09
N GLU A 130 -13.27 5.42 8.68
CA GLU A 130 -13.68 4.08 8.23
C GLU A 130 -14.39 4.05 6.86
N ASN A 131 -14.91 5.20 6.43
CA ASN A 131 -15.69 5.39 5.22
C ASN A 131 -15.00 6.28 4.18
N HIS A 132 -13.83 6.85 4.50
CA HIS A 132 -13.10 7.72 3.61
C HIS A 132 -11.59 7.44 3.67
N TYR A 133 -10.99 7.32 2.49
CA TYR A 133 -9.53 7.35 2.37
C TYR A 133 -9.12 8.13 1.12
N ARG A 134 -7.90 8.65 1.13
CA ARG A 134 -7.29 9.34 0.00
C ARG A 134 -6.15 8.53 -0.55
N ARG A 135 -6.08 8.40 -1.87
CA ARG A 135 -4.90 7.91 -2.57
C ARG A 135 -4.25 9.02 -3.35
N THR A 136 -2.99 9.31 -3.05
CA THR A 136 -2.18 10.23 -3.83
C THR A 136 -1.13 9.46 -4.63
N ILE A 137 -1.09 9.69 -5.93
CA ILE A 137 -0.12 9.11 -6.86
C ILE A 137 0.78 10.23 -7.34
N THR A 138 2.09 10.09 -7.18
CA THR A 138 3.09 11.10 -7.56
C THR A 138 4.09 10.51 -8.56
N GLY A 139 4.41 11.29 -9.59
CA GLY A 139 5.33 10.90 -10.67
C GLY A 139 5.79 12.09 -11.51
N PHE A 140 6.51 11.80 -12.59
CA PHE A 140 6.95 12.79 -13.56
C PHE A 140 6.22 12.64 -14.90
N GLU A 141 5.69 13.74 -15.43
CA GLU A 141 5.12 13.85 -16.77
C GLU A 141 5.82 14.97 -17.51
N GLN A 142 6.40 14.67 -18.68
CA GLN A 142 7.22 15.63 -19.45
C GLN A 142 8.24 16.36 -18.55
N ASP A 143 8.92 15.58 -17.69
CA ASP A 143 9.90 16.01 -16.68
C ASP A 143 9.37 16.99 -15.60
N SER A 144 8.06 17.26 -15.57
CA SER A 144 7.40 18.00 -14.50
C SER A 144 6.87 17.05 -13.43
N LEU A 145 7.10 17.39 -12.16
CA LEU A 145 6.53 16.64 -11.04
C LEU A 145 5.01 16.86 -11.00
N VAL A 146 4.25 15.77 -11.09
CA VAL A 146 2.79 15.78 -11.02
C VAL A 146 2.30 14.94 -9.86
N SER A 147 1.12 15.27 -9.33
CA SER A 147 0.45 14.48 -8.30
C SER A 147 -1.05 14.49 -8.50
N TYR A 148 -1.66 13.31 -8.41
CA TYR A 148 -3.10 13.11 -8.50
C TYR A 148 -3.62 12.55 -7.18
N THR A 149 -4.62 13.19 -6.59
CA THR A 149 -5.26 12.72 -5.36
C THR A 149 -6.69 12.31 -5.65
N PHE A 150 -7.02 11.09 -5.29
CA PHE A 150 -8.36 10.52 -5.40
C PHE A 150 -8.94 10.36 -4.01
N ASN A 151 -10.10 10.99 -3.78
CA ASN A 151 -10.81 10.94 -2.51
C ASN A 151 -11.88 9.86 -2.59
N PHE A 152 -11.60 8.71 -1.99
CA PHE A 152 -12.49 7.56 -2.00
C PHE A 152 -13.50 7.64 -0.87
N LYS A 153 -14.75 7.32 -1.20
CA LYS A 153 -15.84 7.09 -0.25
C LYS A 153 -16.26 5.64 -0.31
N LYS A 154 -16.45 5.01 0.85
CA LYS A 154 -16.94 3.64 0.96
C LYS A 154 -18.37 3.56 0.41
N VAL A 155 -18.60 2.59 -0.46
CA VAL A 155 -19.93 2.26 -0.97
C VAL A 155 -20.54 1.29 0.03
N VAL A 156 -21.48 1.79 0.83
CA VAL A 156 -22.27 0.97 1.75
C VAL A 156 -23.41 0.33 0.94
N PRO A 157 -23.65 -0.98 1.04
CA PRO A 157 -24.81 -1.62 0.44
C PRO A 157 -26.13 -1.04 0.99
#